data_AF-A0A7H9CII5-F1
#
_entry.id   AF-A0A7H9CII5-F1
#
_cell.length_a   1.000
_cell.length_b   1.000
_cell.length_c   1.000
_cell.angle_alpha   90.00
_cell.angle_beta   90.00
_cell.angle_gamma   90.00
#
_symmetry.space_group_name_H-M   'P 1'
#
loop_
_entity.id
_entity.type
_entity.pdbx_description
1 polymer ?
#
loop_
_entity_poly.entity_id
_entity_poly.type
_entity_poly.pdbx_seq_one_letter_code
_entity_poly.pdbx_strand_id
1 'polypeptide(L)'
;MLQASDKPANISEDLWSEYCEFRKARRQYYCEVSIKAHCEKIANFAELGEQSLKNSISNNWVGVFLPSPQKPPPQQSTSPFFSNSGLSEQTQRAFAEFLANETPKPPDKSEYIEFLEQEN
;
A
#
# COMPACT_ATOMS: atom_id res chain seq x y z
N MET A 1 -1.76 10.61 -21.13
CA MET A 1 -3.00 10.04 -20.53
C MET A 1 -3.31 8.75 -21.28
N LEU A 2 -3.81 7.71 -20.60
CA LEU A 2 -4.23 6.47 -21.24
C LEU A 2 -5.34 6.80 -22.26
N GLN A 3 -5.14 6.46 -23.53
CA GLN A 3 -6.14 6.69 -24.59
C GLN A 3 -6.81 5.37 -24.98
N ALA A 4 -7.99 5.47 -25.58
CA ALA A 4 -8.70 4.31 -26.16
C ALA A 4 -7.85 3.58 -27.23
N SER A 5 -6.92 4.30 -27.86
CA SER A 5 -6.01 3.79 -28.90
C SER A 5 -4.91 2.86 -28.37
N ASP A 6 -4.59 2.88 -27.08
CA ASP A 6 -3.51 2.07 -26.46
C ASP A 6 -3.99 0.67 -26.02
N LYS A 7 -5.11 0.21 -26.58
CA LYS A 7 -5.81 -1.00 -26.15
C LYS A 7 -4.97 -2.27 -26.34
N PRO A 8 -4.79 -3.10 -25.31
CA PRO A 8 -4.20 -4.43 -25.45
C PRO A 8 -5.17 -5.41 -26.15
N ALA A 9 -4.63 -6.31 -26.98
CA ALA A 9 -5.42 -7.17 -27.89
C ALA A 9 -6.43 -8.11 -27.19
N ASN A 10 -6.20 -8.44 -25.92
CA ASN A 10 -6.95 -9.47 -25.19
C ASN A 10 -8.12 -8.91 -24.38
N ILE A 11 -8.52 -7.65 -24.58
CA ILE A 11 -9.51 -6.96 -23.74
C ILE A 11 -10.64 -6.39 -24.58
N SER A 12 -11.86 -6.47 -24.06
CA SER A 12 -13.04 -5.81 -24.62
C SER A 12 -12.89 -4.28 -24.68
N GLU A 13 -13.40 -3.66 -25.75
CA GLU A 13 -13.31 -2.21 -25.95
C GLU A 13 -14.07 -1.43 -24.87
N ASP A 14 -15.25 -1.92 -24.49
CA ASP A 14 -16.09 -1.34 -23.45
C ASP A 14 -15.36 -1.29 -22.10
N LEU A 15 -14.73 -2.40 -21.69
CA LEU A 15 -13.98 -2.49 -20.43
C LEU A 15 -12.77 -1.56 -20.41
N TRP A 16 -12.08 -1.44 -21.56
CA TRP A 16 -10.95 -0.53 -21.69
C TRP A 16 -11.38 0.93 -21.59
N SER A 17 -12.52 1.29 -22.20
CA SER A 17 -13.09 2.64 -22.09
C SER A 17 -13.46 2.97 -20.65
N GLU A 18 -14.16 2.08 -19.96
CA GLU A 18 -14.52 2.23 -18.55
C GLU A 18 -13.27 2.40 -17.67
N TYR A 19 -12.23 1.61 -17.92
CA TYR A 19 -10.95 1.75 -17.21
C TYR A 19 -10.28 3.10 -17.50
N CYS A 20 -10.29 3.58 -18.76
CA CYS A 20 -9.75 4.89 -19.10
C CYS A 20 -10.49 6.03 -18.38
N GLU A 21 -11.82 5.96 -18.29
CA GLU A 21 -12.64 6.92 -17.55
C GLU A 21 -12.37 6.88 -16.05
N PHE A 22 -12.31 5.68 -15.46
CA PHE A 22 -11.93 5.47 -14.07
C PHE A 22 -10.57 6.12 -13.75
N ARG A 23 -9.57 5.96 -14.63
CA ARG A 23 -8.24 6.57 -14.48
C ARG A 23 -8.28 8.09 -14.61
N LYS A 24 -9.06 8.63 -15.54
CA LYS A 24 -9.29 10.08 -15.72
C LYS A 24 -9.92 10.70 -14.47
N ALA A 25 -10.94 10.06 -13.90
CA ALA A 25 -11.59 10.50 -12.67
C ALA A 25 -10.60 10.63 -11.50
N ARG A 26 -9.61 9.73 -11.43
CA ARG A 26 -8.56 9.74 -10.41
C ARG A 26 -7.39 10.68 -10.70
N ARG A 27 -7.40 11.39 -11.83
CA ARG A 27 -6.31 12.29 -12.27
C ARG A 27 -4.95 11.60 -12.28
N GLN A 28 -4.92 10.31 -12.62
CA GLN A 28 -3.66 9.56 -12.69
C GLN A 28 -3.08 9.65 -14.10
N TYR A 29 -2.08 10.51 -14.23
CA TYR A 29 -1.37 10.74 -15.47
C TYR A 29 -0.25 9.72 -15.65
N TYR A 30 -0.32 8.95 -16.73
CA TYR A 30 0.80 8.15 -17.21
C TYR A 30 1.63 8.95 -18.21
N CYS A 31 2.96 8.87 -18.09
CA CYS A 31 3.89 9.22 -19.16
C CYS A 31 3.88 8.12 -20.24
N GLU A 32 4.28 8.44 -21.46
CA GLU A 32 4.20 7.52 -22.61
C GLU A 32 4.87 6.15 -22.34
N VAL A 33 6.03 6.15 -21.69
CA VAL A 33 6.74 4.92 -21.29
C VAL A 33 5.90 4.07 -20.34
N SER A 34 5.24 4.71 -19.37
CA SER A 34 4.40 4.02 -18.41
C SER A 34 3.08 3.50 -19.02
N ILE A 35 2.54 4.17 -20.06
CA ILE A 35 1.40 3.65 -20.83
C ILE A 35 1.81 2.33 -21.49
N LYS A 36 2.94 2.33 -22.21
CA LYS A 36 3.45 1.15 -22.89
C LYS A 36 3.70 0.00 -21.93
N ALA A 37 4.43 0.24 -20.83
CA ALA A 37 4.68 -0.78 -19.81
C ALA A 37 3.40 -1.29 -19.15
N HIS A 38 2.38 -0.44 -19.00
CA HIS A 38 1.09 -0.84 -18.46
C HIS A 38 0.33 -1.74 -19.42
N CYS A 39 0.26 -1.39 -20.70
CA CYS A 39 -0.40 -2.21 -21.71
C CYS A 39 0.32 -3.55 -21.90
N GLU A 40 1.66 -3.56 -21.90
CA GLU A 40 2.47 -4.78 -21.92
C GLU A 40 2.19 -5.67 -20.71
N LYS A 41 2.12 -5.09 -19.49
CA LYS A 41 1.78 -5.83 -18.28
C LYS A 41 0.43 -6.51 -18.38
N ILE A 42 -0.57 -5.82 -18.94
CA ILE A 42 -1.90 -6.38 -19.08
C ILE A 42 -1.94 -7.45 -20.19
N ALA A 43 -1.22 -7.25 -21.29
CA ALA A 43 -1.06 -8.27 -22.33
C ALA A 43 -0.39 -9.55 -21.78
N ASN A 44 0.59 -9.41 -20.88
CA ASN A 44 1.25 -10.52 -20.20
C ASN A 44 0.33 -11.31 -19.26
N PHE A 45 -0.82 -10.76 -18.87
CA PHE A 45 -1.82 -11.48 -18.06
C PHE A 45 -2.71 -12.41 -18.89
N ALA A 46 -2.55 -12.43 -20.22
CA ALA A 46 -3.29 -13.29 -21.14
C ALA A 46 -4.81 -13.26 -20.87
N GLU A 47 -5.44 -14.42 -20.63
CA GLU A 47 -6.88 -14.56 -20.37
C GLU A 47 -7.35 -13.92 -19.06
N LEU A 48 -6.45 -13.71 -18.10
CA LEU A 48 -6.78 -13.09 -16.80
C LEU A 48 -6.75 -11.55 -16.86
N GLY A 49 -6.36 -10.96 -17.99
CA GLY A 49 -6.29 -9.51 -18.17
C GLY A 49 -7.63 -8.81 -17.92
N GLU A 50 -8.72 -9.35 -18.47
CA GLU A 50 -10.06 -8.79 -18.27
C GLU A 50 -10.49 -8.82 -16.80
N GLN A 51 -10.31 -9.97 -16.14
CA GLN A 51 -10.68 -10.11 -14.72
C GLN A 51 -9.84 -9.17 -13.86
N SER A 52 -8.57 -8.99 -14.19
CA SER A 52 -7.66 -8.07 -13.49
C SER A 52 -8.12 -6.62 -13.61
N LEU A 53 -8.59 -6.21 -14.79
CA LEU A 53 -9.15 -4.88 -15.01
C LEU A 53 -10.46 -4.69 -14.25
N LYS A 54 -11.39 -5.66 -14.33
CA LYS A 54 -12.65 -5.64 -13.57
C LYS A 54 -12.39 -5.51 -12.08
N ASN A 55 -11.44 -6.28 -11.55
CA ASN A 55 -11.03 -6.18 -10.14
C ASN A 55 -10.45 -4.81 -9.81
N SER A 56 -9.67 -4.22 -10.71
CA SER A 56 -9.07 -2.90 -10.50
C SER A 56 -10.13 -1.80 -10.42
N ILE A 57 -11.13 -1.84 -11.30
CA ILE A 57 -12.27 -0.90 -11.31
C ILE A 57 -13.11 -1.11 -10.04
N SER A 58 -13.56 -2.34 -9.77
CA SER A 58 -14.46 -2.66 -8.64
C SER A 58 -13.84 -2.37 -7.27
N ASN A 59 -12.56 -2.65 -7.09
CA ASN A 59 -11.86 -2.40 -5.82
C ASN A 59 -11.21 -1.02 -5.75
N ASN A 60 -11.41 -0.19 -6.78
CA ASN A 60 -10.79 1.12 -6.89
C ASN A 60 -9.25 1.06 -6.72
N TRP A 61 -8.59 0.11 -7.36
CA TRP A 61 -7.14 -0.06 -7.29
C TRP A 61 -6.41 0.85 -8.27
N VAL A 62 -5.22 1.30 -7.85
CA VAL A 62 -4.32 2.11 -8.70
C VAL A 62 -3.57 1.23 -9.70
N GLY A 63 -3.30 -0.02 -9.34
CA GLY A 63 -2.61 -0.97 -10.20
C GLY A 63 -3.56 -2.00 -10.79
N VAL A 64 -3.12 -2.61 -11.89
CA VAL A 64 -3.67 -3.88 -12.37
C VAL A 64 -2.77 -4.99 -11.82
N PHE A 65 -3.40 -5.96 -11.17
CA PHE A 65 -2.75 -7.09 -10.52
C PHE A 65 -3.36 -8.37 -11.02
N LEU A 66 -2.53 -9.41 -11.14
CA LEU A 66 -3.01 -10.75 -11.47
C LEU A 66 -4.07 -11.17 -10.43
N PRO A 67 -5.21 -11.76 -10.84
CA PRO A 67 -6.20 -12.23 -9.88
C PRO A 67 -5.51 -13.24 -8.98
N SER A 68 -5.65 -13.09 -7.65
CA SER A 68 -5.06 -14.07 -6.74
C SER A 68 -5.61 -15.44 -7.14
N PRO A 69 -4.76 -16.46 -7.31
CA PRO A 69 -5.25 -17.83 -7.39
C PRO A 69 -6.13 -18.03 -6.16
N GLN A 70 -7.33 -18.59 -6.37
CA GLN A 70 -8.34 -18.81 -5.34
C GLN A 70 -7.64 -19.31 -4.08
N LYS A 71 -7.52 -18.42 -3.09
CA LYS A 71 -6.88 -18.76 -1.84
C LYS A 71 -7.71 -19.92 -1.28
N PRO A 72 -7.12 -21.06 -0.90
CA PRO A 72 -7.88 -22.06 -0.15
C PRO A 72 -8.56 -21.35 1.04
N PRO A 73 -9.76 -21.81 1.45
CA PRO A 73 -10.53 -21.18 2.52
C PRO A 73 -9.60 -20.88 3.70
N PRO A 74 -9.79 -19.75 4.40
CA PRO A 74 -8.85 -19.25 5.37
C PRO A 74 -8.56 -20.34 6.41
N GLN A 75 -7.46 -21.05 6.25
CA GLN A 75 -6.82 -21.72 7.36
C GLN A 75 -6.48 -20.57 8.30
N GLN A 76 -7.06 -20.62 9.51
CA GLN A 76 -6.71 -19.75 10.62
C GLN A 76 -5.19 -19.73 10.73
N SER A 77 -4.56 -18.72 10.14
CA SER A 77 -3.17 -18.42 10.38
C SER A 77 -3.14 -17.84 11.77
N THR A 78 -2.91 -18.70 12.76
CA THR A 78 -2.38 -18.33 14.07
C THR A 78 -0.92 -17.87 13.91
N SER A 79 -0.66 -16.94 12.99
CA SER A 79 0.62 -16.25 12.93
C SER A 79 0.63 -15.25 14.08
N PRO A 80 1.55 -15.37 15.04
CA PRO A 80 1.61 -14.48 16.19
C PRO A 80 2.37 -13.21 15.76
N PHE A 81 1.87 -12.50 14.74
CA PHE A 81 2.55 -11.31 14.23
C PHE A 81 2.48 -10.11 15.19
N PHE A 82 1.91 -10.30 16.39
CA PHE A 82 1.99 -9.37 17.51
C PHE A 82 2.22 -10.07 18.85
N SER A 83 2.95 -11.19 18.89
CA SER A 83 3.45 -11.67 20.19
C SER A 83 4.76 -10.93 20.53
N ASN A 84 4.75 -10.16 21.61
CA ASN A 84 5.91 -9.47 22.21
C ASN A 84 7.10 -10.40 22.58
N SER A 85 7.00 -11.70 22.29
CA SER A 85 7.92 -12.77 22.68
C SER A 85 9.34 -12.68 22.09
N GLY A 86 9.57 -11.83 21.08
CA GLY A 86 10.89 -11.62 20.46
C GLY A 86 11.64 -10.37 20.95
N LEU A 87 11.05 -9.57 21.84
CA LEU A 87 11.65 -8.35 22.37
C LEU A 87 12.40 -8.65 23.67
N SER A 88 13.50 -7.93 23.96
CA SER A 88 14.16 -8.03 25.26
C SER A 88 13.19 -7.65 26.38
N GLU A 89 13.38 -8.20 27.58
CA GLU A 89 12.51 -7.95 28.73
C GLU A 89 12.36 -6.44 29.02
N GLN A 90 13.43 -5.67 28.81
CA GLN A 90 13.42 -4.21 28.95
C GLN A 90 12.46 -3.53 27.96
N THR A 91 12.45 -3.97 26.70
CA THR A 91 11.55 -3.41 25.68
C THR A 91 10.10 -3.83 25.93
N GLN A 92 9.87 -5.05 26.41
CA GLN A 92 8.53 -5.50 26.79
C GLN A 92 7.97 -4.66 27.95
N ARG A 93 8.80 -4.33 28.95
CA ARG A 93 8.42 -3.43 30.06
C ARG A 93 8.14 -2.02 29.60
N ALA A 94 9.02 -1.43 28.79
CA ALA A 94 8.82 -0.08 28.26
C ALA A 94 7.52 0.05 27.45
N PHE A 95 7.15 -0.98 26.69
CA PHE A 95 5.90 -1.01 25.94
C PHE A 95 4.67 -1.21 26.84
N ALA A 96 4.79 -2.05 27.88
CA ALA A 96 3.74 -2.23 28.88
C ALA A 96 3.50 -0.94 29.68
N GLU A 97 4.56 -0.23 30.07
CA GLU A 97 4.52 1.09 30.72
C GLU A 97 3.90 2.15 29.81
N PHE A 98 4.27 2.17 28.52
CA PHE A 98 3.66 3.06 27.53
C PHE A 98 2.15 2.85 27.40
N LEU A 99 1.68 1.60 27.37
CA LEU A 99 0.26 1.27 27.28
C LEU A 99 -0.51 1.52 28.59
N ALA A 100 0.18 1.53 29.74
CA ALA A 100 -0.43 1.62 31.06
C ALA A 100 -0.70 3.05 31.57
N ASN A 101 -0.45 4.09 30.75
CA ASN A 101 -0.54 5.53 31.09
C ASN A 101 0.52 6.02 32.09
N GLU A 102 1.55 6.70 31.58
CA GLU A 102 1.76 8.16 31.72
C GLU A 102 2.96 8.49 30.82
N THR A 103 2.78 9.37 29.83
CA THR A 103 3.91 9.93 29.07
C THR A 103 4.95 10.42 30.08
N PRO A 104 6.23 10.00 30.01
CA PRO A 104 7.24 10.66 30.81
C PRO A 104 7.17 12.15 30.47
N LYS A 105 6.89 12.99 31.47
CA LYS A 105 6.90 14.44 31.31
C LYS A 105 8.26 14.76 30.67
N PRO A 106 8.30 15.39 29.48
CA PRO A 106 9.58 15.79 28.91
C PRO A 106 10.31 16.67 29.95
N PRO A 107 11.64 16.55 30.07
CA PRO A 107 12.40 17.28 31.08
C PRO A 107 12.07 18.77 31.00
N ASP A 108 11.85 19.38 32.16
CA ASP A 108 11.49 20.78 32.25
C ASP A 108 12.64 21.62 31.67
N LYS A 109 12.33 22.63 30.86
CA LYS A 109 13.34 23.41 30.13
C LYS A 109 14.30 24.16 31.08
N SER A 110 13.95 24.28 32.36
CA SER A 110 14.79 24.84 33.41
C SER A 110 16.06 24.03 33.67
N GLU A 111 16.07 22.70 33.44
CA GLU A 111 17.28 21.87 33.63
C GLU A 111 18.32 22.06 32.51
N TYR A 112 17.91 22.59 31.35
CA TYR A 112 18.82 22.90 30.25
C TYR A 112 19.61 24.20 30.48
N ILE A 113 19.15 25.08 31.38
CA ILE A 113 19.79 26.37 31.64
C ILE A 113 20.98 26.19 32.60
N GLU A 114 20.88 25.31 33.61
CA GLU A 114 22.01 25.01 34.51
C GLU A 114 23.21 24.38 33.79
N PHE A 115 22.97 23.61 32.73
CA PHE A 115 24.05 22.98 31.95
C PHE A 115 24.82 23.97 31.08
N LEU A 116 24.19 25.07 30.66
CA LEU A 116 24.82 26.09 29.80
C LEU A 116 25.55 27.19 30.59
N GLU A 117 25.26 27.34 31.89
CA GLU A 117 25.95 28.32 32.76
C GLU A 117 27.22 27.77 33.43
N GLN A 118 27.47 26.45 33.40
CA GLN A 118 28.72 25.86 33.89
C GLN A 118 29.84 25.80 32.85
N GLU A 119 29.58 26.17 31.58
CA GLU A 119 30.55 26.13 30.49
C GLU A 119 31.01 27.54 30.04
N ASN A 120 31.11 28.49 30.97
CA ASN A 120 31.73 29.80 30.73
C ASN A 120 32.68 30.21 31.87
#